data_AF-A0AAN9F639-F1
#
_entry.id   AF-A0AAN9F639-F1
#
_cell.length_a   1.000
_cell.length_b   1.000
_cell.length_c   1.000
_cell.angle_alpha   90.00
_cell.angle_beta   90.00
_cell.angle_gamma   90.00
#
_symmetry.space_group_name_H-M   'P 1'
#
loop_
_entity.id
_entity.type
_entity.pdbx_description
1 polymer ?
#
loop_
_entity_poly.entity_id
_entity_poly.type
_entity_poly.pdbx_seq_one_letter_code
_entity_poly.pdbx_strand_id
1 'polypeptide(L)'
;MSYVLTTLSKKHEVDSIIRDTIDKVLVLRFGRASDSICLQLDQILSKVARDVSKFATVALVDIDSQDIQVYVKYFDITFIPSTVFFFNAHHVKMDSGTADHTKWIGAFHRKQDFIDVVEAIFRGAMKGKLIVNCPIPPERIPKYQLLYKDV
;
A
#
# COMPACT_ATOMS: atom_id res chain seq x y z
N MET A 1 -16.13 -0.45 -15.45
CA MET A 1 -16.56 -1.50 -14.51
C MET A 1 -15.68 -1.39 -13.27
N SER A 2 -16.23 -1.10 -12.10
CA SER A 2 -15.49 -0.94 -10.83
C SER A 2 -15.31 -2.30 -10.17
N TYR A 3 -14.08 -2.64 -9.80
CA TYR A 3 -13.79 -3.86 -9.05
C TYR A 3 -14.05 -3.62 -7.56
N VAL A 4 -14.76 -4.54 -6.90
CA VAL A 4 -14.97 -4.47 -5.45
C VAL A 4 -13.70 -4.97 -4.76
N LEU A 5 -13.07 -4.11 -3.98
CA LEU A 5 -11.87 -4.46 -3.22
C LEU A 5 -12.28 -5.15 -1.92
N THR A 6 -11.57 -6.22 -1.55
CA THR A 6 -11.78 -6.90 -0.28
C THR A 6 -11.29 -6.04 0.87
N THR A 7 -12.12 -5.83 1.89
CA THR A 7 -11.74 -5.17 3.14
C THR A 7 -11.46 -6.22 4.21
N LEU A 8 -10.29 -6.12 4.83
CA LEU A 8 -9.83 -6.98 5.91
C LEU A 8 -9.99 -6.23 7.23
N SER A 9 -10.59 -6.87 8.22
CA SER A 9 -10.85 -6.30 9.53
C SER A 9 -10.37 -7.20 10.67
N LYS A 10 -9.87 -8.40 10.39
CA LYS A 10 -9.35 -9.32 11.42
C LYS A 10 -7.88 -9.64 11.19
N LYS A 11 -7.16 -9.87 12.29
CA LYS A 11 -5.73 -10.20 12.24
C LYS A 11 -5.46 -11.41 11.34
N HIS A 12 -6.22 -12.48 11.51
CA HIS A 12 -6.01 -13.71 10.74
C HIS A 12 -6.25 -13.54 9.24
N GLU A 13 -7.12 -12.59 8.83
CA GLU A 13 -7.34 -12.29 7.41
C GLU A 13 -6.10 -11.66 6.78
N VAL A 14 -5.43 -10.76 7.53
CA VAL A 14 -4.17 -10.13 7.13
C VAL A 14 -3.03 -11.16 7.13
N ASP A 15 -2.91 -12.00 8.17
CA ASP A 15 -1.91 -13.07 8.23
C ASP A 15 -2.08 -14.06 7.05
N SER A 16 -3.31 -14.50 6.78
CA SER A 16 -3.61 -15.40 5.68
C SER A 16 -3.30 -14.78 4.33
N ILE A 17 -3.74 -13.55 4.04
CA ILE A 17 -3.50 -12.96 2.71
C ILE A 17 -2.00 -12.70 2.46
N ILE A 18 -1.22 -12.36 3.50
CA ILE A 18 0.24 -12.20 3.39
C ILE A 18 0.91 -13.53 3.05
N ARG A 19 0.50 -14.62 3.70
CA ARG A 19 1.06 -15.96 3.46
C ARG A 19 0.63 -16.56 2.12
N ASP A 20 -0.64 -16.40 1.78
CA ASP A 20 -1.28 -17.13 0.68
C ASP A 20 -1.12 -16.38 -0.67
N THR A 21 -0.71 -15.11 -0.66
CA THR A 21 -0.36 -14.37 -1.88
C THR A 21 1.07 -14.70 -2.33
N ILE A 22 1.17 -15.59 -3.32
CA ILE A 22 2.44 -16.07 -3.90
C ILE A 22 2.60 -15.54 -5.34
N ASP A 23 3.84 -15.22 -5.71
CA ASP A 23 4.28 -14.73 -7.03
C ASP A 23 3.54 -13.47 -7.52
N LYS A 24 2.97 -12.72 -6.58
CA LYS A 24 2.29 -11.43 -6.80
C LYS A 24 2.66 -10.46 -5.71
N VAL A 25 2.62 -9.17 -6.05
CA VAL A 25 2.69 -8.10 -5.05
C VAL A 25 1.37 -8.03 -4.32
N LEU A 26 1.37 -8.31 -3.03
CA LEU A 26 0.25 -7.98 -2.15
C LEU A 26 0.34 -6.50 -1.77
N VAL A 27 -0.71 -5.74 -2.08
CA VAL A 27 -0.87 -4.33 -1.76
C VAL A 27 -1.92 -4.21 -0.64
N LEU A 28 -1.51 -3.73 0.53
CA LEU A 28 -2.40 -3.51 1.67
C LEU A 28 -2.56 -2.01 1.93
N ARG A 29 -3.76 -1.49 1.70
CA ARG A 29 -4.12 -0.08 1.97
C ARG A 29 -4.73 0.04 3.36
N PHE A 30 -3.95 0.50 4.34
CA PHE A 30 -4.41 0.84 5.67
C PHE A 30 -5.11 2.20 5.65
N GLY A 31 -6.35 2.24 6.12
CA GLY A 31 -7.11 3.49 6.20
C GLY A 31 -8.55 3.29 6.65
N ARG A 32 -9.34 4.37 6.56
CA ARG A 32 -10.77 4.39 6.94
C ARG A 32 -11.64 4.64 5.72
N ALA A 33 -12.78 3.96 5.65
CA ALA A 33 -13.72 4.15 4.54
C ALA A 33 -14.38 5.54 4.54
N SER A 34 -14.43 6.22 5.69
CA SER A 34 -14.98 7.57 5.85
C SER A 34 -13.98 8.69 5.53
N ASP A 35 -12.69 8.38 5.37
CA ASP A 35 -11.66 9.37 5.09
C ASP A 35 -11.63 9.74 3.59
N SER A 36 -11.60 11.03 3.29
CA SER A 36 -11.70 11.53 1.91
C SER A 36 -10.50 11.15 1.05
N ILE A 37 -9.29 11.10 1.62
CA ILE A 37 -8.07 10.72 0.90
C ILE A 37 -8.05 9.21 0.66
N CYS A 38 -8.51 8.41 1.63
CA CYS A 38 -8.71 6.97 1.45
C CYS A 38 -9.71 6.69 0.33
N LEU A 39 -10.84 7.41 0.27
CA LEU A 39 -11.83 7.27 -0.82
C LEU A 39 -11.22 7.62 -2.19
N GLN A 40 -10.42 8.69 -2.27
CA GLN A 40 -9.71 9.05 -3.50
C GLN A 40 -8.78 7.91 -3.96
N LEU A 41 -8.01 7.34 -3.02
CA LEU A 41 -7.13 6.22 -3.32
C LEU A 41 -7.91 4.96 -3.74
N ASP A 42 -8.98 4.61 -3.03
CA ASP A 42 -9.82 3.44 -3.33
C ASP A 42 -10.46 3.52 -4.72
N GLN A 43 -10.83 4.72 -5.17
CA GLN A 43 -11.30 4.93 -6.54
C GLN A 43 -10.22 4.65 -7.59
N ILE A 44 -8.95 4.93 -7.29
CA ILE A 44 -7.83 4.56 -8.17
C ILE A 44 -7.66 3.04 -8.14
N LEU A 45 -7.54 2.46 -6.95
CA LEU A 45 -7.30 1.03 -6.73
C LEU A 45 -8.39 0.16 -7.39
N SER A 46 -9.67 0.49 -7.21
CA SER A 46 -10.80 -0.24 -7.81
C SER A 46 -10.84 -0.18 -9.34
N LYS A 47 -10.27 0.88 -9.95
CA LYS A 47 -10.19 1.03 -11.40
C LYS A 47 -9.02 0.27 -12.02
N VAL A 48 -7.95 0.04 -11.27
CA VAL A 48 -6.70 -0.61 -11.76
C VAL A 48 -6.52 -2.03 -11.26
N ALA A 49 -7.30 -2.49 -10.27
CA ALA A 49 -7.19 -3.82 -9.68
C ALA A 49 -7.23 -4.95 -10.74
N ARG A 50 -8.07 -4.80 -11.77
CA ARG A 50 -8.13 -5.75 -12.88
C ARG A 50 -6.88 -5.71 -13.76
N ASP A 51 -6.36 -4.50 -14.03
CA ASP A 51 -5.19 -4.30 -14.89
C ASP A 51 -3.93 -4.90 -14.28
N VAL A 52 -3.77 -4.79 -12.95
CA VAL A 52 -2.63 -5.34 -12.21
C VAL A 52 -2.82 -6.78 -11.74
N SER A 53 -4.01 -7.37 -11.89
CA SER A 53 -4.38 -8.69 -11.33
C SER A 53 -3.45 -9.86 -11.68
N LYS A 54 -2.69 -9.75 -12.78
CA LYS A 54 -1.70 -10.75 -13.18
C LYS A 54 -0.48 -10.79 -12.27
N PHE A 55 -0.11 -9.67 -11.66
CA PHE A 55 1.12 -9.53 -10.88
C PHE A 55 0.91 -8.88 -9.51
N ALA A 56 -0.31 -8.49 -9.16
CA ALA A 56 -0.63 -7.92 -7.85
C ALA A 56 -2.03 -8.31 -7.36
N THR A 57 -2.18 -8.34 -6.04
CA THR A 57 -3.44 -8.49 -5.30
C THR A 57 -3.62 -7.27 -4.41
N VAL A 58 -4.77 -6.61 -4.48
CA VAL A 58 -5.05 -5.39 -3.71
C VAL A 58 -6.12 -5.67 -2.66
N ALA A 59 -5.85 -5.31 -1.42
CA ALA A 59 -6.82 -5.37 -0.33
C ALA A 59 -6.79 -4.09 0.52
N LEU A 60 -7.94 -3.77 1.10
CA LEU A 60 -8.12 -2.66 2.03
C LEU A 60 -8.03 -3.20 3.45
N VAL A 61 -7.43 -2.45 4.36
CA VAL A 61 -7.32 -2.82 5.77
C VAL A 61 -7.97 -1.73 6.60
N ASP A 62 -9.00 -2.11 7.36
CA ASP A 62 -9.74 -1.20 8.23
C ASP A 62 -9.00 -0.97 9.54
N ILE A 63 -8.47 0.24 9.70
CA ILE A 63 -7.67 0.60 10.88
C ILE A 63 -8.51 0.87 12.13
N ASP A 64 -9.84 0.96 12.05
CA ASP A 64 -10.68 1.14 13.22
C ASP A 64 -11.01 -0.18 13.92
N SER A 65 -10.75 -1.32 13.26
CA SER A 65 -10.88 -2.63 13.89
C SER A 65 -9.82 -2.85 14.97
N GLN A 66 -10.26 -3.37 16.13
CA GLN A 66 -9.37 -3.68 17.26
C GLN A 66 -8.31 -4.73 16.91
N ASP A 67 -8.69 -5.75 16.13
CA ASP A 67 -7.78 -6.84 15.74
C ASP A 67 -6.65 -6.36 14.82
N ILE A 68 -6.88 -5.26 14.08
CA ILE A 68 -5.91 -4.68 13.14
C ILE A 68 -4.90 -3.78 13.85
N GLN A 69 -5.15 -3.35 15.09
CA GLN A 69 -4.26 -2.47 15.84
C GLN A 69 -2.84 -3.01 16.00
N VAL A 70 -2.67 -4.34 15.96
CA VAL A 70 -1.33 -4.95 15.97
C VAL A 70 -0.49 -4.54 14.76
N TYR A 71 -1.09 -4.48 13.57
CA TYR A 71 -0.38 -4.06 12.35
C TYR A 71 -0.24 -2.55 12.26
N VAL A 72 -1.25 -1.80 12.73
CA VAL A 72 -1.17 -0.33 12.85
C VAL A 72 0.05 0.06 13.68
N LYS A 73 0.24 -0.60 14.83
CA LYS A 73 1.42 -0.41 15.69
C LYS A 73 2.70 -0.91 15.05
N TYR A 74 2.67 -2.10 14.43
CA TYR A 74 3.86 -2.71 13.82
C TYR A 74 4.43 -1.88 12.66
N PHE A 75 3.57 -1.34 11.79
CA PHE A 75 3.98 -0.51 10.66
C PHE A 75 4.06 0.99 10.97
N ASP A 76 3.80 1.37 12.24
CA ASP A 76 3.77 2.76 12.68
C ASP A 76 2.87 3.63 11.79
N ILE A 77 1.61 3.19 11.63
CA ILE A 77 0.62 3.86 10.77
C ILE A 77 0.08 5.10 11.51
N THR A 78 0.77 6.22 11.36
CA THR A 78 0.38 7.52 11.93
C THR A 78 -0.48 8.34 10.97
N PHE A 79 -0.30 8.16 9.66
CA PHE A 79 -1.04 8.88 8.62
C PHE A 79 -1.81 7.90 7.73
N ILE A 80 -3.03 8.27 7.34
CA ILE A 80 -3.86 7.50 6.43
C ILE A 80 -4.18 8.29 5.16
N PRO A 81 -4.32 7.61 4.00
CA PRO A 81 -4.03 6.19 3.81
C PRO A 81 -2.53 5.89 3.86
N SER A 82 -2.17 4.69 4.29
CA SER A 82 -0.80 4.16 4.21
C SER A 82 -0.83 2.82 3.49
N THR A 83 0.00 2.64 2.47
CA THR A 83 0.03 1.43 1.65
C THR A 83 1.32 0.65 1.89
N VAL A 84 1.21 -0.63 2.24
CA VAL A 84 2.34 -1.54 2.48
C VAL A 84 2.34 -2.62 1.39
N PHE A 85 3.54 -3.06 0.99
CA PHE A 85 3.73 -4.01 -0.09
C PHE A 85 4.42 -5.28 0.38
N PHE A 86 3.91 -6.44 -0.01
CA PHE A 86 4.56 -7.73 0.22
C PHE A 86 4.75 -8.49 -1.08
N PHE A 87 5.75 -9.37 -1.11
CA PHE A 87 5.96 -10.34 -2.17
C PHE A 87 6.46 -11.63 -1.52
N ASN A 88 5.75 -12.75 -1.73
CA ASN A 88 6.06 -14.05 -1.10
C ASN A 88 6.27 -13.93 0.42
N ALA A 89 5.31 -13.31 1.12
CA ALA A 89 5.33 -12.99 2.55
C ALA A 89 6.48 -12.07 3.04
N HIS A 90 7.36 -11.59 2.15
CA HIS A 90 8.39 -10.62 2.49
C HIS A 90 7.90 -9.19 2.26
N HIS A 91 8.07 -8.33 3.26
CA HIS A 91 7.80 -6.89 3.14
C HIS A 91 8.80 -6.26 2.17
N VAL A 92 8.30 -5.62 1.10
CA VAL A 92 9.10 -4.95 0.09
C VAL A 92 9.00 -3.43 0.30
N LYS A 93 10.14 -2.80 0.52
CA LYS A 93 10.27 -1.37 0.78
C LYS A 93 10.38 -0.57 -0.52
N MET A 94 10.00 0.70 -0.46
CA MET A 94 10.11 1.64 -1.58
C MET A 94 10.94 2.85 -1.17
N ASP A 95 12.05 3.08 -1.87
CA ASP A 95 12.82 4.30 -1.75
C ASP A 95 12.23 5.38 -2.66
N SER A 96 11.45 6.28 -2.06
CA SER A 96 10.86 7.46 -2.69
C SER A 96 11.65 8.76 -2.40
N GLY A 97 12.86 8.67 -1.85
CA GLY A 97 13.62 9.83 -1.35
C GLY A 97 13.07 10.43 -0.06
N THR A 98 12.14 9.74 0.60
CA THR A 98 11.59 10.08 1.93
C THR A 98 12.36 9.34 3.02
N ALA A 99 12.30 9.80 4.28
CA ALA A 99 12.98 9.09 5.38
C ALA A 99 12.37 7.70 5.69
N ASP A 100 11.08 7.53 5.41
CA ASP A 100 10.38 6.25 5.58
C ASP A 100 10.24 5.54 4.21
N HIS A 101 10.77 4.32 4.14
CA HIS A 101 10.68 3.44 2.97
C HIS A 101 9.72 2.26 3.19
N THR A 102 9.14 2.14 4.39
CA THR A 102 8.34 0.97 4.80
C THR A 102 6.92 1.00 4.27
N LYS A 103 6.41 2.19 3.96
CA LYS A 103 5.03 2.41 3.51
C LYS A 103 4.96 3.61 2.57
N TRP A 104 4.02 3.53 1.64
CA TRP A 104 3.61 4.66 0.81
C TRP A 104 2.52 5.44 1.52
N ILE A 105 2.82 6.67 1.95
CA ILE A 105 1.86 7.52 2.66
C ILE A 105 1.10 8.36 1.65
N GLY A 106 -0.23 8.29 1.69
CA GLY A 106 -1.18 9.05 0.89
C GLY A 106 -1.69 8.40 -0.38
N ALA A 107 -2.44 9.20 -1.14
CA ALA A 107 -3.05 8.79 -2.39
C ALA A 107 -2.10 8.99 -3.58
N PHE A 108 -2.22 8.13 -4.59
CA PHE A 108 -1.57 8.33 -5.88
C PHE A 108 -2.23 9.48 -6.64
N HIS A 109 -1.45 10.24 -7.41
CA HIS A 109 -1.96 11.32 -8.24
C HIS A 109 -2.82 10.81 -9.39
N ARG A 110 -2.43 9.69 -10.00
CA ARG A 110 -3.14 9.07 -11.13
C ARG A 110 -2.99 7.54 -11.12
N LYS A 111 -3.86 6.87 -11.87
CA LYS A 111 -3.85 5.41 -12.05
C LYS A 111 -2.50 4.85 -12.47
N GLN A 112 -1.86 5.49 -13.44
CA GLN A 112 -0.58 5.02 -13.98
C GLN A 112 0.51 5.01 -12.90
N ASP A 113 0.47 5.94 -11.95
CA ASP A 113 1.52 6.04 -10.91
C ASP A 113 1.45 4.86 -9.94
N PHE A 114 0.24 4.41 -9.63
CA PHE A 114 0.03 3.16 -8.91
C PHE A 114 0.56 1.96 -9.69
N ILE A 115 0.22 1.86 -10.98
CA ILE A 115 0.66 0.74 -11.84
C ILE A 115 2.18 0.69 -11.92
N ASP A 116 2.82 1.83 -12.21
CA ASP A 116 4.27 1.96 -12.34
C ASP A 116 4.98 1.53 -11.03
N VAL A 117 4.48 2.01 -9.88
CA VAL A 117 5.02 1.66 -8.55
C VAL A 117 4.91 0.16 -8.28
N VAL A 118 3.73 -0.44 -8.49
CA VAL A 118 3.52 -1.87 -8.23
C VAL A 118 4.33 -2.72 -9.22
N GLU A 119 4.47 -2.31 -10.47
CA GLU A 119 5.31 -2.98 -11.46
C GLU A 119 6.80 -2.94 -11.07
N ALA A 120 7.30 -1.78 -10.61
CA ALA A 120 8.67 -1.66 -10.13
C ALA A 120 8.93 -2.59 -8.94
N ILE A 121 8.00 -2.63 -7.98
CA ILE A 121 8.05 -3.55 -6.83
C ILE A 121 8.08 -5.00 -7.31
N PHE A 122 7.16 -5.39 -8.20
CA PHE A 122 7.10 -6.75 -8.74
C PHE A 122 8.41 -7.15 -9.42
N ARG A 123 8.94 -6.32 -10.32
CA ARG A 123 10.20 -6.58 -11.05
C ARG A 123 11.40 -6.63 -10.10
N GLY A 124 11.41 -5.80 -9.05
CA GLY A 124 12.45 -5.80 -8.03
C GLY A 124 12.42 -7.06 -7.17
N ALA A 125 11.23 -7.42 -6.67
CA ALA A 125 11.03 -8.57 -5.81
C ALA A 125 11.27 -9.90 -6.54
N MET A 126 10.90 -10.00 -7.83
CA MET A 126 11.25 -11.14 -8.70
C MET A 126 12.78 -11.34 -8.84
N LYS A 127 13.58 -10.30 -8.58
CA LYS A 127 15.05 -10.34 -8.55
C LYS A 127 15.61 -10.49 -7.14
N GLY A 128 14.76 -10.77 -6.15
CA GLY A 128 15.14 -10.92 -4.74
C GLY A 128 15.41 -9.60 -4.00
N LYS A 129 15.04 -8.44 -4.56
CA LYS A 129 15.22 -7.16 -3.87
C LYS A 129 14.13 -6.95 -2.81
N LEU A 130 14.55 -6.56 -1.61
CA LEU A 130 13.66 -6.14 -0.51
C LEU A 130 13.43 -4.63 -0.46
N ILE A 131 14.13 -3.86 -1.28
CA ILE A 131 13.92 -2.42 -1.46
C ILE A 131 14.06 -2.07 -2.94
N VAL A 132 13.18 -1.21 -3.43
CA VAL A 132 13.14 -0.79 -4.84
C VAL A 132 13.06 0.73 -4.90
N ASN A 133 13.68 1.33 -5.92
CA ASN A 133 13.60 2.77 -6.13
C ASN A 133 12.27 3.14 -6.78
N CYS A 134 11.73 4.28 -6.37
CA CYS A 134 10.47 4.80 -6.89
C CYS A 134 10.60 5.15 -8.38
N PRO A 135 9.71 4.65 -9.25
CA PRO A 135 9.79 4.90 -10.69
C PRO A 135 9.16 6.23 -11.10
N ILE A 136 8.46 6.92 -10.20
CA ILE A 136 7.75 8.16 -10.51
C ILE A 136 8.57 9.41 -10.15
N PRO A 137 8.38 10.53 -10.87
CA PRO A 137 9.03 11.81 -10.56
C PRO A 137 8.70 12.32 -9.15
N PRO A 138 9.66 12.97 -8.47
CA PRO A 138 9.49 13.48 -7.11
C PRO A 138 8.30 14.42 -6.90
N GLU A 139 7.89 15.17 -7.93
CA GLU A 139 6.74 16.09 -7.85
C GLU A 139 5.40 15.36 -7.69
N ARG A 140 5.36 14.08 -8.05
CA ARG A 140 4.17 13.21 -7.98
C ARG A 140 4.21 12.25 -6.79
N ILE A 141 5.25 12.33 -5.98
CA ILE A 141 5.33 11.64 -4.69
C ILE A 141 4.59 12.50 -3.66
N PRO A 142 3.61 11.96 -2.92
CA PRO A 142 2.89 12.71 -1.91
C PRO A 142 3.85 13.31 -0.87
N LYS A 143 3.83 14.64 -0.74
CA LYS A 143 4.63 15.36 0.25
C LYS A 143 3.79 15.57 1.50
N TYR A 144 3.82 14.61 2.42
CA TYR A 144 3.32 14.85 3.76
C TYR A 144 4.37 15.63 4.52
N GLN A 145 4.09 16.89 4.83
CA GLN A 145 4.86 17.58 5.87
C GLN A 145 4.60 16.82 7.17
N LEU A 146 5.64 16.16 7.67
CA LEU A 146 5.73 15.84 9.09
C LEU A 146 5.68 17.19 9.81
N LEU A 147 4.47 17.65 10.12
CA LEU A 147 4.28 18.69 11.11
C LEU A 147 4.72 18.05 12.43
N TYR A 148 6.02 18.08 12.69
CA TYR A 148 6.48 18.16 14.06
C TYR A 148 5.80 19.40 14.60
N LYS A 149 4.68 19.21 15.31
CA LYS A 149 4.29 20.21 16.29
C LYS A 149 5.49 20.29 17.20
N ASP A 150 6.19 21.43 17.16
CA ASP A 150 7.22 21.75 18.14
C ASP A 150 6.64 21.44 19.52
N VAL A 151 7.16 20.38 20.15
CA VAL A 151 6.97 20.07 21.57
C VAL A 151 8.21 20.55 22.28
#